data_AF-A0A831Z060-F1
#
_entry.id   AF-A0A831Z060-F1
#
_cell.length_a   1.000
_cell.length_b   1.000
_cell.length_c   1.000
_cell.angle_alpha   90.00
_cell.angle_beta   90.00
_cell.angle_gamma   90.00
#
_symmetry.space_group_name_H-M   'P 1'
#
loop_
_entity.id
_entity.type
_entity.pdbx_description
1 polymer ?
#
loop_
_entity_poly.entity_id
_entity_poly.type
_entity_poly.pdbx_seq_one_letter_code
_entity_poly.pdbx_strand_id
1 'polypeptide(L)' 'MDLTTTYMGLKLKNPLILSASPLTAYVDKIKAVEDAGAAAVVMHSL' A
#
# COMPACT_ATOMS: atom_id res chain seq x y z
N MET A 1 17.21 -9.97 -3.10
CA MET A 1 16.80 -10.05 -1.69
C MET A 1 15.30 -10.22 -1.67
N ASP A 2 14.78 -11.19 -0.92
CA ASP A 2 13.34 -11.37 -0.77
C ASP A 2 12.82 -10.40 0.29
N LEU A 3 11.86 -9.55 -0.08
CA LEU A 3 11.24 -8.57 0.81
C LEU A 3 9.83 -8.97 1.21
N THR A 4 9.32 -10.11 0.75
CA THR A 4 7.95 -10.53 1.04
C THR A 4 7.73 -10.68 2.55
N THR A 5 6.53 -10.33 3.01
CA THR A 5 6.19 -10.39 4.43
C THR A 5 4.75 -10.83 4.65
N THR A 6 4.47 -11.33 5.85
CA THR A 6 3.10 -11.61 6.30
C THR A 6 2.73 -10.64 7.40
N TYR A 7 1.70 -9.83 7.17
CA TYR A 7 1.20 -8.85 8.14
C TYR A 7 -0.28 -9.11 8.42
N MET A 8 -0.61 -9.41 9.68
CA MET A 8 -1.99 -9.73 10.10
C MET A 8 -2.68 -10.81 9.24
N GLY A 9 -1.91 -11.81 8.77
CA GLY A 9 -2.41 -12.88 7.89
C GLY A 9 -2.44 -12.54 6.40
N LEU A 10 -2.12 -11.30 6.00
CA LEU A 10 -2.00 -10.88 4.61
C LEU A 10 -0.58 -11.09 4.10
N LYS A 11 -0.44 -11.69 2.91
CA LYS A 11 0.85 -11.75 2.21
C LYS A 11 1.08 -10.47 1.42
N LEU A 12 2.21 -9.81 1.68
CA LEU A 12 2.61 -8.56 1.05
C LEU A 12 3.88 -8.77 0.22
N LYS A 13 3.95 -8.11 -0.95
CA LYS A 13 5.13 -8.17 -1.84
C LYS A 13 6.39 -7.56 -1.21
N ASN A 14 6.21 -6.63 -0.28
CA ASN A 14 7.26 -5.98 0.51
C ASN A 14 6.65 -5.36 1.79
N PRO A 15 7.44 -4.88 2.77
CA PRO A 15 6.90 -4.28 4.00
C PRO A 15 6.50 -2.80 3.85
N LEU A 16 6.49 -2.23 2.64
CA LEU A 16 6.19 -0.81 2.43
C LEU A 16 4.69 -0.58 2.30
N ILE A 17 4.16 0.24 3.22
CA ILE A 17 2.74 0.60 3.32
C ILE A 17 2.63 2.13 3.25
N LEU A 18 1.74 2.64 2.42
CA LEU A 18 1.46 4.09 2.38
C LEU A 18 0.48 4.48 3.48
N SER A 19 0.85 5.51 4.25
CA SER A 19 -0.01 6.09 5.28
C SER A 19 -1.20 6.85 4.69
N ALA A 20 -2.20 7.12 5.53
CA ALA A 20 -3.36 7.93 5.19
C ALA A 20 -2.90 9.32 4.71
N SER A 21 -3.18 9.65 3.45
CA SER A 21 -2.71 10.89 2.82
C SER A 21 -3.60 11.25 1.62
N PRO A 22 -3.45 12.44 1.00
CA PRO A 22 -4.18 12.79 -0.22
C PRO A 22 -3.93 11.86 -1.42
N LEU A 23 -2.90 11.02 -1.35
CA LEU A 23 -2.60 9.99 -2.36
C LEU A 23 -3.50 8.75 -2.22
N THR A 24 -4.08 8.52 -1.05
CA THR A 24 -4.95 7.36 -0.77
C THR A 24 -6.43 7.72 -0.74
N ALA A 25 -6.80 8.90 -1.24
CA ALA A 25 -8.17 9.40 -1.30
C ALA A 25 -8.93 8.96 -2.57
N TYR A 26 -8.21 8.59 -3.63
CA TYR A 26 -8.81 8.24 -4.93
C TYR A 26 -8.22 6.94 -5.49
N VAL A 27 -9.06 6.12 -6.12
CA VAL A 27 -8.68 4.78 -6.60
C VAL A 27 -7.61 4.82 -7.70
N ASP A 28 -7.68 5.81 -8.58
CA ASP A 28 -6.67 6.06 -9.63
C ASP A 28 -5.28 6.32 -9.03
N LYS A 29 -5.21 7.08 -7.95
CA LYS A 29 -3.94 7.31 -7.23
C LYS A 29 -3.46 6.07 -6.50
N ILE A 30 -4.36 5.29 -5.90
CA ILE A 30 -4.04 4.01 -5.25
C ILE A 30 -3.40 3.04 -6.27
N LYS A 31 -3.92 2.99 -7.50
CA LYS A 31 -3.31 2.18 -8.57
C LYS A 31 -1.91 2.66 -8.91
N ALA A 32 -1.73 3.97 -9.13
CA ALA A 32 -0.42 4.52 -9.47
C ALA A 32 0.66 4.25 -8.40
N VAL A 33 0.29 4.26 -7.11
CA VAL A 33 1.24 3.95 -6.04
C VAL A 33 1.47 2.45 -5.86
N GLU A 34 0.50 1.62 -6.17
CA GLU A 34 0.66 0.16 -6.21
C GLU A 34 1.64 -0.23 -7.34
N ASP A 35 1.49 0.39 -8.51
CA ASP A 35 2.40 0.29 -9.65
C ASP A 35 3.81 0.79 -9.30
N ALA A 36 3.91 1.84 -8.47
CA ALA A 36 5.18 2.35 -7.95
C ALA A 36 5.83 1.43 -6.89
N GLY A 37 5.14 0.36 -6.47
CA GLY A 37 5.69 -0.67 -5.61
C GLY A 37 5.16 -0.72 -4.17
N ALA A 38 4.17 0.09 -3.80
CA ALA A 38 3.52 -0.03 -2.49
C ALA A 38 2.82 -1.38 -2.34
N ALA A 39 2.98 -2.05 -1.20
CA ALA A 39 2.35 -3.36 -0.95
C ALA A 39 0.96 -3.27 -0.32
N ALA A 40 0.68 -2.18 0.40
CA ALA A 40 -0.63 -1.86 0.94
C ALA A 40 -0.77 -0.33 1.13
N VAL A 41 -2.00 0.13 1.35
CA VAL A 41 -2.32 1.54 1.63
C VAL A 41 -3.27 1.64 2.82
N VAL A 42 -3.17 2.73 3.58
CA VAL A 42 -4.16 3.14 4.55
C VAL A 42 -5.08 4.16 3.87
N MET A 43 -6.37 3.88 3.83
CA MET A 43 -7.37 4.76 3.23
C MET A 43 -7.36 6.14 3.88
N HIS A 44 -7.64 7.17 3.08
CA HIS A 44 -7.87 8.52 3.61
C HIS A 44 -8.99 8.47 4.66
N SER A 45 -8.81 9.23 5.75
CA SER A 45 -9.83 9.34 6.79
C SER A 45 -11.10 9.98 6.23
N LEU A 46 -12.27 9.49 6.67
CA LEU A 46 -13.57 10.05 6.29
C LEU A 46 -13.81 11.42 6.95
#